data_AF-A0AAD4CUE6-F1
#
_entry.id   AF-A0AAD4CUE6-F1
#
_cell.length_a   1.000
_cell.length_b   1.000
_cell.length_c   1.000
_cell.angle_alpha   90.00
_cell.angle_beta   90.00
_cell.angle_gamma   90.00
#
_symmetry.space_group_name_H-M   'P 1'
#
loop_
_entity.id
_entity.type
_entity.pdbx_description
1 polymer ?
#
loop_
_entity_poly.entity_id
_entity_poly.type
_entity_poly.pdbx_seq_one_letter_code
_entity_poly.pdbx_strand_id
1 'polypeptide(L)'
;MFRAAVVRSLRASVPRAVRTPAAFQIRSSPIARPAQFAPRFAYQGVRLYSAPAGLNKEEVEGRIVNLLKNFDKVSDASKITGASHFSNDLGLDSLDTVEVVMAIEEEFSIEIPDKEADGIHSVDKAVSYILGQPDAH
;
A
#
# COMPACT_ATOMS: atom_id res chain seq x y z
N MET A 1 -45.91 -31.68 -7.33
CA MET A 1 -45.42 -32.97 -7.86
C MET A 1 -44.17 -32.65 -8.67
N PHE A 2 -42.92 -33.08 -8.42
CA PHE A 2 -42.28 -33.97 -7.45
C PHE A 2 -40.87 -33.42 -7.16
N ARG A 3 -40.38 -33.67 -5.94
CA ARG A 3 -39.04 -33.34 -5.43
C ARG A 3 -38.00 -34.30 -6.00
N ALA A 4 -36.83 -33.80 -6.41
CA ALA A 4 -35.66 -34.62 -6.70
C ALA A 4 -34.72 -34.63 -5.49
N ALA A 5 -34.50 -35.80 -4.90
CA ALA A 5 -33.52 -36.07 -3.86
C ALA A 5 -32.42 -36.95 -4.45
N VAL A 6 -31.16 -36.51 -4.40
CA VAL A 6 -30.01 -37.34 -4.74
C VAL A 6 -29.29 -37.68 -3.44
N VAL A 7 -29.41 -38.94 -3.04
CA VAL A 7 -28.78 -39.50 -1.83
C VAL A 7 -27.35 -39.91 -2.15
N ARG A 8 -26.42 -39.34 -1.38
CA ARG A 8 -25.00 -39.66 -1.33
C ARG A 8 -24.82 -40.97 -0.56
N SER A 9 -24.17 -41.96 -1.17
CA SER A 9 -23.82 -43.23 -0.51
C SER A 9 -22.34 -43.52 -0.75
N LEU A 10 -21.57 -43.47 0.34
CA LEU A 10 -20.20 -43.94 0.43
C LEU A 10 -20.24 -45.40 0.92
N ARG A 11 -19.47 -46.29 0.30
CA ARG A 11 -18.97 -47.46 1.03
C ARG A 11 -17.66 -47.97 0.42
N ALA A 12 -16.60 -47.84 1.21
CA ALA A 12 -15.32 -48.49 1.00
C ALA A 12 -15.27 -49.80 1.81
N SER A 13 -14.64 -50.84 1.27
CA SER A 13 -13.97 -51.90 2.06
C SER A 13 -13.12 -52.83 1.18
N VAL A 14 -11.81 -52.52 1.13
CA VAL A 14 -10.56 -53.33 1.20
C VAL A 14 -10.57 -54.84 0.83
N PRO A 15 -9.49 -55.40 0.22
CA PRO A 15 -9.49 -56.66 -0.53
C PRO A 15 -8.91 -57.87 0.24
N ARG A 16 -9.11 -59.10 -0.29
CA ARG A 16 -8.46 -60.33 0.19
C ARG A 16 -7.48 -60.88 -0.87
N ALA A 17 -6.20 -60.89 -0.51
CA ALA A 17 -5.10 -61.39 -1.33
C ALA A 17 -4.68 -62.82 -0.92
N VAL A 18 -4.33 -63.67 -1.90
CA VAL A 18 -3.57 -64.93 -1.72
C VAL A 18 -2.66 -65.05 -2.96
N ARG A 19 -1.44 -64.53 -2.94
CA ARG A 19 -0.14 -65.17 -2.59
C ARG A 19 0.24 -66.35 -3.48
N THR A 20 1.05 -66.07 -4.50
CA THR A 20 1.92 -67.00 -5.25
C THR A 20 3.15 -67.42 -4.41
N PRO A 21 3.74 -68.61 -4.62
CA PRO A 21 5.05 -68.92 -4.05
C PRO A 21 6.17 -68.28 -4.86
N ALA A 22 7.11 -67.66 -4.14
CA ALA A 22 8.24 -66.92 -4.67
C ALA A 22 9.38 -67.86 -5.09
N ALA A 23 9.86 -67.72 -6.32
CA ALA A 23 11.18 -68.21 -6.72
C ALA A 23 12.23 -67.13 -6.39
N PHE A 24 13.23 -67.59 -5.65
CA PHE A 24 14.38 -66.87 -5.15
C PHE A 24 15.12 -66.12 -6.26
N GLN A 25 15.22 -64.79 -6.15
CA GLN A 25 16.21 -64.03 -6.92
C GLN A 25 17.07 -63.19 -5.98
N ILE A 26 18.36 -63.48 -6.07
CA ILE A 26 19.49 -62.86 -5.38
C ILE A 26 19.47 -61.37 -5.71
N ARG A 27 19.06 -60.54 -4.75
CA ARG A 27 19.26 -59.09 -4.86
C ARG A 27 20.66 -58.77 -4.36
N SER A 28 21.56 -58.51 -5.29
CA SER A 28 22.78 -57.76 -5.02
C SER A 28 22.39 -56.45 -4.35
N SER A 29 22.82 -56.26 -3.11
CA SER A 29 22.63 -55.01 -2.38
C SER A 29 23.41 -53.90 -3.11
N PRO A 30 22.78 -52.79 -3.51
CA PRO A 30 23.55 -51.63 -3.91
C PRO A 30 24.19 -51.04 -2.65
N ILE A 31 25.51 -50.87 -2.69
CA ILE A 31 26.29 -50.08 -1.73
C ILE A 31 25.57 -48.75 -1.53
N ALA A 32 25.12 -48.50 -0.30
CA ALA A 32 24.36 -47.32 0.06
C ALA A 32 25.19 -46.07 -0.28
N ARG A 33 24.79 -45.35 -1.33
CA ARG A 33 25.26 -43.98 -1.57
C ARG A 33 24.77 -43.16 -0.37
N PRO A 34 25.66 -42.48 0.39
CA PRO A 34 25.19 -41.55 1.39
C PRO A 34 24.40 -40.47 0.66
N ALA A 35 23.11 -40.35 0.97
CA ALA A 35 22.31 -39.24 0.50
C ALA A 35 22.96 -37.98 1.05
N GLN A 36 23.59 -37.19 0.17
CA GLN A 36 24.04 -35.86 0.51
C GLN A 36 22.78 -35.07 0.85
N PHE A 37 22.47 -34.96 2.15
CA PHE A 37 21.49 -34.04 2.67
C PHE A 37 22.08 -32.64 2.48
N ALA A 38 21.99 -32.14 1.24
CA ALA A 38 22.18 -30.73 1.00
C ALA A 38 20.98 -30.04 1.65
N PRO A 39 21.15 -29.22 2.70
CA PRO A 39 20.06 -28.38 3.16
C PRO A 39 19.67 -27.54 1.94
N ARG A 40 18.45 -27.75 1.44
CA ARG A 40 17.82 -26.75 0.59
C ARG A 40 17.58 -25.58 1.52
N PHE A 41 18.57 -24.70 1.65
CA PHE A 41 18.32 -23.33 2.02
C PHE A 41 17.40 -22.81 0.91
N ALA A 42 16.10 -22.99 1.12
CA ALA A 42 15.11 -22.23 0.42
C ALA A 42 15.39 -20.79 0.86
N TYR A 43 16.24 -20.11 0.11
CA TYR A 43 16.28 -18.66 0.09
C TYR A 43 14.89 -18.25 -0.37
N GLN A 44 13.99 -18.15 0.60
CA GLN A 44 12.71 -17.51 0.42
C GLN A 44 13.08 -16.04 0.31
N GLY A 45 13.49 -15.63 -0.90
CA GLY A 45 13.80 -14.26 -1.21
C GLY A 45 12.54 -13.47 -0.91
N VAL A 46 12.52 -12.80 0.25
CA VAL A 46 11.45 -11.88 0.60
C VAL A 46 11.58 -10.75 -0.41
N ARG A 47 10.70 -10.77 -1.41
CA ARG A 47 10.66 -9.72 -2.41
C ARG A 47 9.97 -8.52 -1.75
N LEU A 48 10.76 -7.60 -1.19
CA LEU A 48 10.26 -6.31 -0.72
C LEU A 48 9.92 -5.46 -1.95
N TYR A 49 8.65 -5.49 -2.37
CA TYR A 49 8.14 -4.66 -3.46
C TYR A 49 7.45 -3.38 -3.00
N SER A 50 7.36 -3.12 -1.71
CA SER A 50 6.79 -1.88 -1.19
C SER A 50 7.91 -0.95 -0.71
N ALA A 51 8.03 0.21 -1.34
CA ALA A 51 8.69 1.35 -0.75
C ALA A 51 7.96 1.74 0.56
N PRO A 52 8.66 2.33 1.55
CA PRO A 52 7.97 2.90 2.70
C PRO A 52 6.98 3.95 2.17
N ALA A 53 5.68 3.73 2.40
CA ALA A 53 4.60 4.65 2.05
C ALA A 53 4.55 5.84 3.03
N GLY A 54 5.70 6.45 3.30
CA GLY A 54 5.81 7.62 4.16
C GLY A 54 5.95 8.86 3.30
N LEU A 55 4.99 9.78 3.40
CA LEU A 55 5.14 11.13 2.86
C LEU A 55 6.26 11.85 3.61
N ASN A 56 7.26 12.31 2.87
CA ASN A 56 8.33 13.15 3.44
C ASN A 56 7.83 14.60 3.50
N LYS A 57 8.16 15.33 4.59
CA LYS A 57 7.80 16.76 4.74
C LYS A 57 8.19 17.58 3.50
N GLU A 58 9.40 17.35 2.99
CA GLU A 58 9.96 18.06 1.84
C GLU A 58 9.17 17.81 0.55
N GLU A 59 8.61 16.60 0.38
CA GLU A 59 7.82 16.25 -0.79
C GLU A 59 6.45 16.92 -0.75
N VAL A 60 5.79 16.89 0.41
CA VAL A 60 4.51 17.59 0.63
C VAL A 60 4.68 19.09 0.42
N GLU A 61 5.71 19.68 1.03
CA GLU A 61 6.01 21.11 0.86
C GLU A 61 6.30 21.45 -0.61
N GLY A 62 7.09 20.62 -1.30
CA GLY A 62 7.38 20.80 -2.72
C GLY A 62 6.12 20.77 -3.60
N ARG A 63 5.20 19.83 -3.36
CA ARG A 63 3.92 19.73 -4.09
C ARG A 63 3.03 20.94 -3.83
N ILE A 64 2.87 21.38 -2.58
CA ILE A 64 2.07 22.57 -2.23
C ILE A 64 2.66 23.84 -2.87
N VAL A 65 3.99 24.00 -2.82
CA VAL A 65 4.66 25.15 -3.46
C VAL A 65 4.44 25.13 -4.97
N ASN A 66 4.44 23.96 -5.61
CA ASN A 66 4.14 23.84 -7.04
C ASN A 66 2.69 24.20 -7.35
N LEU A 67 1.74 23.78 -6.51
CA LEU A 67 0.34 24.15 -6.62
C LEU A 67 0.16 25.67 -6.54
N LEU A 68 0.77 26.32 -5.55
CA LEU A 68 0.70 27.79 -5.38
C LEU A 68 1.34 28.56 -6.53
N LYS A 69 2.39 28.03 -7.18
CA LYS A 69 3.00 28.65 -8.37
C LYS A 69 2.09 28.60 -9.60
N ASN A 70 1.22 27.60 -9.70
CA ASN A 70 0.27 27.45 -10.79
C ASN A 70 -1.02 28.26 -10.55
N PHE A 71 -1.14 28.88 -9.38
CA PHE A 71 -2.33 29.62 -9.00
C PHE A 71 -2.26 31.05 -9.56
N ASP A 72 -3.15 31.41 -10.50
CA ASP A 72 -3.09 32.68 -11.24
C ASP A 72 -3.12 33.94 -10.36
N LYS A 73 -3.65 33.84 -9.14
CA LYS A 73 -3.75 34.94 -8.18
C LYS A 73 -2.44 35.20 -7.43
N VAL A 74 -1.47 34.28 -7.48
CA VAL A 74 -0.15 34.42 -6.85
C VAL A 74 0.85 34.98 -7.86
N SER A 75 1.11 36.29 -7.80
CA SER A 75 1.94 36.98 -8.80
C SER A 75 3.46 36.79 -8.59
N ASP A 76 3.89 36.55 -7.34
CA ASP A 76 5.30 36.55 -6.96
C ASP A 76 5.74 35.18 -6.39
N ALA A 77 6.24 34.30 -7.25
CA ALA A 77 6.76 32.98 -6.84
C ALA A 77 7.91 33.08 -5.82
N SER A 78 8.62 34.22 -5.77
CA SER A 78 9.71 34.48 -4.83
C SER A 78 9.24 34.71 -3.39
N LYS A 79 7.95 35.02 -3.17
CA LYS A 79 7.37 35.22 -1.84
C LYS A 79 6.88 33.92 -1.21
N ILE A 80 6.69 32.87 -2.02
CA ILE A 80 6.23 31.57 -1.56
C ILE A 80 7.36 30.91 -0.76
N THR A 81 7.20 30.92 0.56
CA THR A 81 8.11 30.27 1.51
C THR A 81 7.29 29.38 2.43
N GLY A 82 7.88 28.32 3.00
CA GLY A 82 7.15 27.42 3.92
C GLY A 82 6.48 28.14 5.09
N ALA A 83 7.05 29.26 5.55
CA ALA A 83 6.50 30.07 6.63
C ALA A 83 5.51 31.16 6.18
N SER A 84 5.30 31.35 4.87
CA SER A 84 4.47 32.44 4.34
C SER A 84 2.99 32.26 4.69
N HIS A 85 2.35 33.37 5.03
CA HIS A 85 0.92 33.47 5.28
C HIS A 85 0.14 33.76 3.99
N PHE A 86 -0.94 33.00 3.75
CA PHE A 86 -1.75 33.12 2.54
C PHE A 86 -2.36 34.52 2.38
N SER A 87 -2.92 35.10 3.44
CA SER A 87 -3.53 36.43 3.38
C SER A 87 -2.50 37.57 3.52
N ASN A 88 -1.55 37.46 4.45
CA ASN A 88 -0.65 38.57 4.78
C ASN A 88 0.53 38.72 3.80
N ASP A 89 1.11 37.62 3.33
CA ASP A 89 2.32 37.64 2.50
C ASP A 89 1.98 37.48 1.01
N LEU A 90 1.07 36.56 0.69
CA LEU A 90 0.64 36.29 -0.67
C LEU A 90 -0.55 37.16 -1.10
N GLY A 91 -1.23 37.82 -0.16
CA GLY A 91 -2.33 38.73 -0.46
C GLY A 91 -3.59 38.05 -0.99
N LEU A 92 -3.78 36.76 -0.68
CA LEU A 92 -4.95 36.00 -1.09
C LEU A 92 -6.18 36.44 -0.29
N ASP A 93 -7.31 36.62 -0.97
CA ASP A 93 -8.59 36.89 -0.32
C ASP A 93 -9.12 35.62 0.38
N SER A 94 -10.08 35.79 1.28
CA SER A 94 -10.81 34.74 1.98
C SER A 94 -11.45 33.70 1.05
N LEU A 95 -11.88 34.11 -0.15
CA LEU A 95 -12.39 33.18 -1.17
C LEU A 95 -11.25 32.40 -1.84
N ASP A 96 -10.12 33.07 -2.11
CA ASP A 96 -8.94 32.46 -2.72
C ASP A 96 -8.33 31.40 -1.79
N THR A 97 -8.35 31.63 -0.47
CA THR A 97 -7.88 30.64 0.50
C THR A 97 -8.72 29.36 0.47
N VAL A 98 -10.03 29.46 0.23
CA VAL A 98 -10.89 28.27 0.09
C VAL A 98 -10.54 27.51 -1.19
N GLU A 99 -10.35 28.21 -2.31
CA GLU A 99 -9.92 27.58 -3.57
C GLU A 99 -8.57 26.86 -3.44
N VAL A 100 -7.60 27.46 -2.73
CA VAL A 100 -6.29 26.83 -2.49
C VAL A 100 -6.44 25.58 -1.62
N VAL A 101 -7.26 25.62 -0.57
CA VAL A 101 -7.48 24.45 0.29
C VAL A 101 -8.14 23.31 -0.50
N MET A 102 -9.15 23.61 -1.32
CA MET A 102 -9.80 22.61 -2.18
C MET A 102 -8.81 21.99 -3.17
N ALA A 103 -7.91 22.78 -3.75
CA ALA A 103 -6.88 22.24 -4.64
C ALA A 103 -5.88 21.33 -3.90
N ILE A 104 -5.55 21.65 -2.64
CA ILE A 104 -4.71 20.80 -1.78
C ILE A 104 -5.43 19.49 -1.44
N GLU A 105 -6.72 19.54 -1.15
CA GLU A 105 -7.55 18.34 -0.93
C GLU A 105 -7.54 17.40 -2.13
N GLU A 106 -7.71 17.96 -3.34
CA GLU A 106 -7.65 17.19 -4.58
C GLU A 106 -6.26 16.60 -4.85
N GLU A 107 -5.18 17.36 -4.63
CA GLU A 107 -3.80 16.90 -4.87
C GLU A 107 -3.42 15.71 -3.97
N PHE A 108 -3.80 15.75 -2.69
CA PHE A 108 -3.48 14.69 -1.72
C PHE A 108 -4.61 13.67 -1.52
N SER A 109 -5.74 13.83 -2.24
CA SER A 109 -6.95 12.99 -2.11
C SER A 109 -7.46 12.86 -0.67
N ILE A 110 -7.50 13.99 0.05
CA ILE A 110 -7.98 14.08 1.44
C ILE A 110 -9.22 14.96 1.54
N GLU A 111 -9.98 14.83 2.62
CA GLU A 111 -11.09 15.73 2.96
C GLU A 111 -10.71 16.55 4.20
N ILE A 112 -10.67 17.89 4.09
CA ILE A 112 -10.42 18.79 5.21
C ILE A 112 -11.76 19.43 5.60
N PRO A 113 -12.23 19.25 6.84
CA PRO A 113 -13.46 19.93 7.26
C PRO A 113 -13.24 21.45 7.32
N ASP A 114 -14.25 22.24 6.94
CA ASP A 114 -14.20 23.71 6.90
C ASP A 114 -13.63 24.34 8.19
N LYS A 115 -13.97 23.77 9.35
CA LYS A 115 -13.51 24.24 10.67
C LYS A 115 -12.00 24.16 10.85
N GLU A 116 -11.37 23.16 10.22
CA GLU A 116 -9.92 22.96 10.28
C GLU A 116 -9.24 23.72 9.13
N ALA A 117 -9.87 23.78 7.95
CA ALA A 117 -9.45 24.61 6.83
C ALA A 117 -9.29 26.09 7.22
N ASP A 118 -10.24 26.64 7.98
CA ASP A 118 -10.19 28.00 8.51
C ASP A 118 -8.94 28.26 9.40
N GLY A 119 -8.33 27.23 9.99
CA GLY A 119 -7.12 27.36 10.81
C GLY A 119 -5.80 27.31 10.02
N ILE A 120 -5.87 26.93 8.74
CA ILE A 120 -4.72 26.73 7.84
C ILE A 120 -4.40 28.05 7.13
N HIS A 121 -3.65 28.91 7.81
CA HIS A 121 -3.25 30.22 7.28
C HIS A 121 -1.85 30.28 6.67
N SER A 122 -1.08 29.20 6.73
CA SER A 122 0.30 29.14 6.22
C SER A 122 0.63 27.78 5.64
N VAL A 123 1.64 27.74 4.77
CA VAL A 123 2.12 26.51 4.11
C VAL A 123 2.60 25.48 5.15
N ASP A 124 3.39 25.90 6.14
CA ASP A 124 3.86 25.02 7.21
C ASP A 124 2.71 24.34 7.97
N LYS A 125 1.61 25.06 8.21
CA LYS A 125 0.42 24.49 8.84
C LYS A 125 -0.25 23.45 7.95
N ALA A 126 -0.42 23.75 6.67
CA ALA A 126 -0.96 22.81 5.69
C ALA A 126 -0.12 21.53 5.63
N VAL A 127 1.20 21.66 5.53
CA VAL A 127 2.15 20.53 5.54
C VAL A 127 2.00 19.71 6.82
N SER A 128 1.95 20.37 7.98
CA SER A 128 1.80 19.67 9.28
C SER A 128 0.48 18.90 9.38
N TYR A 129 -0.58 19.45 8.80
CA TYR A 129 -1.90 18.82 8.77
C TYR A 129 -1.88 17.57 7.88
N ILE A 130 -1.35 17.69 6.65
CA ILE A 130 -1.26 16.58 5.68
C ILE A 130 -0.42 15.43 6.23
N LEU A 131 0.72 15.72 6.89
CA LEU A 131 1.55 14.69 7.51
C LEU A 131 0.86 13.96 8.69
N GLY A 132 -0.12 14.61 9.32
CA GLY A 132 -0.94 14.00 10.36
C GLY A 132 -1.98 13.02 9.82
N GLN A 133 -2.28 13.08 8.52
CA GLN A 133 -3.31 12.26 7.89
C GLN A 133 -2.72 10.99 7.27
N PRO A 134 -3.13 9.79 7.70
CA PRO A 134 -2.56 8.52 7.21
C PRO A 134 -2.99 8.19 5.77
N ASP A 135 -4.05 8.81 5.28
CA ASP A 135 -4.62 8.57 3.95
C ASP A 135 -4.08 9.53 2.87
N ALA A 136 -3.22 10.49 3.26
CA ALA A 136 -2.59 11.39 2.30
C ALA A 136 -1.54 10.65 1.46
N HIS A 137 -1.53 10.90 0.14
CA HIS A 137 -0.65 10.23 -0.83
C HIS A 137 0.02 11.21 -1.81
#